data_AF-A0A101DA88-F1
#
_entry.id   AF-A0A101DA88-F1
#
_cell.length_a   1.000
_cell.length_b   1.000
_cell.length_c   1.000
_cell.angle_alpha   90.00
_cell.angle_beta   90.00
_cell.angle_gamma   90.00
#
_symmetry.space_group_name_H-M   'P 1'
#
loop_
_entity.id
_entity.type
_entity.pdbx_description
1 polymer ?
#
loop_
_entity_poly.entity_id
_entity_poly.type
_entity_poly.pdbx_seq_one_letter_code
_entity_poly.pdbx_strand_id
1 'polypeptide(L)' 'MVEWYRHMEKATYRTPQELKAELRTASILKGSRVVFNIAGNKYRIILAIDYQRQLAKVRFVGTHAQYDQVDAETV' A
#
# COMPACT_ATOMS: atom_id res chain seq x y z
N MET A 1 -9.46 -2.63 -8.13
CA MET A 1 -8.11 -3.22 -8.08
C MET A 1 -7.28 -2.79 -9.29
N VAL A 2 -7.77 -3.00 -10.52
CA VAL A 2 -7.13 -2.50 -11.75
C VAL A 2 -6.86 -0.99 -11.72
N GLU A 3 -7.85 -0.19 -11.28
CA GLU A 3 -7.68 1.26 -11.19
C GLU A 3 -6.56 1.68 -10.23
N TRP A 4 -6.55 1.08 -9.03
CA TRP A 4 -5.47 1.31 -8.06
C TRP A 4 -4.09 0.90 -8.60
N TYR A 5 -4.00 -0.22 -9.32
CA TYR A 5 -2.75 -0.66 -9.94
C TYR A 5 -2.25 0.37 -10.96
N ARG A 6 -3.12 0.81 -11.88
CA ARG A 6 -2.77 1.81 -12.90
C ARG A 6 -2.41 3.16 -12.30
N HIS A 7 -3.05 3.54 -11.19
CA HIS A 7 -2.69 4.73 -10.43
C HIS A 7 -1.26 4.62 -9.89
N MET A 8 -0.99 3.54 -9.14
CA MET A 8 0.33 3.32 -8.52
C MET A 8 1.46 3.13 -9.54
N GLU A 9 1.16 2.56 -10.71
CA GLU A 9 2.12 2.39 -11.81
C GLU A 9 2.60 3.73 -12.40
N LYS A 10 1.76 4.77 -12.34
CA LYS A 10 2.07 6.11 -12.89
C LYS A 10 2.49 7.11 -11.83
N ALA A 11 2.13 6.85 -10.57
CA ALA A 11 2.40 7.75 -9.47
C ALA A 11 3.91 7.78 -9.14
N THR A 12 4.39 8.95 -8.75
CA THR A 12 5.74 9.14 -8.21
C THR A 12 5.59 9.84 -6.87
N TYR A 13 6.02 9.17 -5.80
CA TYR A 13 5.99 9.71 -4.45
C TYR A 13 7.41 9.75 -3.91
N ARG A 14 7.87 10.90 -3.44
CA ARG A 14 9.22 11.04 -2.86
C ARG A 14 9.23 10.75 -1.36
N THR A 15 8.08 10.86 -0.72
CA THR A 15 7.93 10.59 0.72
C THR A 15 6.63 9.83 1.01
N PRO A 16 6.57 9.08 2.12
CA PRO A 16 5.31 8.50 2.60
C PRO A 16 4.22 9.56 2.82
N GLN A 17 4.59 10.75 3.25
CA GLN A 17 3.68 11.86 3.54
C GLN A 17 2.99 12.38 2.27
N GLU A 18 3.71 12.50 1.16
CA GLU A 18 3.13 12.85 -0.15
C GLU A 18 2.08 11.81 -0.58
N LEU A 19 2.43 10.53 -0.47
CA LEU A 19 1.51 9.43 -0.77
C LEU A 19 0.24 9.52 0.09
N LYS A 20 0.39 9.74 1.40
CA LYS A 20 -0.74 9.84 2.34
C LYS A 20 -1.58 11.09 2.11
N ALA A 21 -0.99 12.18 1.66
CA ALA A 21 -1.71 13.42 1.36
C ALA A 21 -2.69 13.22 0.20
N GLU A 22 -2.28 12.48 -0.82
CA GLU A 22 -3.12 12.13 -1.98
C GLU A 22 -4.06 10.95 -1.66
N LEU A 23 -3.51 9.85 -1.18
CA LEU A 23 -4.22 8.63 -0.83
C LEU A 23 -4.52 8.61 0.66
N ARG A 24 -5.47 9.46 1.08
CA ARG A 24 -5.80 9.72 2.49
C ARG A 24 -6.17 8.48 3.31
N THR A 25 -6.69 7.44 2.65
CA THR A 25 -7.06 6.16 3.29
C THR A 25 -5.89 5.18 3.42
N ALA A 26 -4.74 5.46 2.82
CA ALA A 26 -3.55 4.62 2.94
C ALA A 26 -2.99 4.70 4.36
N SER A 27 -2.51 3.60 4.93
CA SER A 27 -1.86 3.59 6.24
C SER A 27 -0.36 3.39 6.07
N ILE A 28 0.44 4.33 6.58
CA ILE A 28 1.91 4.22 6.56
C ILE A 28 2.34 3.42 7.79
N LEU A 29 3.16 2.41 7.57
CA LEU A 29 3.77 1.57 8.59
C LEU A 29 5.29 1.77 8.61
N LYS A 30 5.96 1.13 9.56
CA LYS A 30 7.43 1.09 9.62
C LYS A 30 8.03 0.38 8.40
N GLY A 31 9.32 0.63 8.15
CA GLY A 31 10.03 -0.04 7.06
C GLY A 31 9.54 0.31 5.66
N SER A 32 9.01 1.53 5.47
CA SER A 32 8.46 2.03 4.20
C SER A 32 7.33 1.15 3.65
N ARG A 33 6.53 0.58 4.55
CA ARG A 33 5.35 -0.20 4.19
C ARG A 33 4.11 0.66 4.17
N VAL A 34 3.21 0.37 3.25
CA VAL A 34 1.94 1.08 3.08
C VAL A 34 0.81 0.09 2.86
N VAL A 35 -0.27 0.26 3.63
CA VAL A 35 -1.50 -0.55 3.52
C VAL A 35 -2.58 0.26 2.80
N PHE A 36 -3.18 -0.32 1.76
CA PHE A 36 -4.30 0.27 1.04
C PHE A 36 -5.59 -0.52 1.26
N ASN A 37 -6.68 0.21 1.46
CA ASN A 37 -8.02 -0.37 1.54
C ASN A 37 -8.68 -0.29 0.16
N ILE A 38 -9.05 -1.44 -0.41
CA ILE A 38 -9.57 -1.51 -1.79
C ILE A 38 -11.02 -2.02 -1.81
N ALA A 39 -11.81 -1.48 -2.73
CA ALA A 39 -13.19 -1.88 -3.01
C ALA A 39 -14.13 -1.79 -1.80
N GLY A 40 -14.13 -0.65 -1.10
CA GLY A 40 -14.98 -0.45 0.08
C GLY A 40 -14.54 -1.31 1.26
N ASN A 41 -13.24 -1.29 1.58
CA ASN A 41 -12.60 -2.06 2.66
C ASN A 41 -12.62 -3.59 2.50
N LYS A 42 -13.07 -4.15 1.38
CA LYS A 42 -13.11 -5.61 1.14
C LYS A 42 -11.74 -6.25 1.09
N TYR A 43 -10.75 -5.53 0.57
CA TYR A 43 -9.37 -6.02 0.42
C TYR A 43 -8.36 -5.10 1.08
N ARG A 44 -7.20 -5.66 1.40
CA ARG A 44 -5.98 -4.98 1.84
C ARG A 44 -4.84 -5.32 0.89
N ILE A 45 -4.04 -4.32 0.56
CA ILE A 45 -2.79 -4.51 -0.17
C ILE A 45 -1.68 -3.92 0.68
N ILE A 46 -0.62 -4.69 0.91
CA ILE A 46 0.60 -4.22 1.57
C ILE A 46 1.66 -4.03 0.49
N LEU A 47 2.14 -2.79 0.34
CA LEU A 47 3.29 -2.45 -0.47
C LEU A 47 4.49 -2.17 0.43
N ALA A 48 5.67 -2.63 0.03
CA ALA A 48 6.94 -2.07 0.49
C ALA A 48 7.47 -1.15 -0.62
N ILE A 49 7.68 0.13 -0.31
CA ILE A 49 8.05 1.16 -1.28
C ILE A 49 9.47 1.66 -1.01
N ASP A 50 10.33 1.56 -2.02
CA ASP A 50 11.60 2.27 -2.08
C ASP A 50 11.36 3.63 -2.76
N TYR A 51 11.13 4.66 -1.94
CA TYR A 51 10.83 6.02 -2.40
C TYR A 51 12.01 6.69 -3.12
N GLN A 52 13.25 6.23 -2.94
CA GLN A 52 14.37 6.79 -3.68
C GLN A 52 14.44 6.20 -5.09
N ARG A 53 14.25 4.88 -5.21
CA ARG A 53 14.30 4.17 -6.49
C ARG A 53 12.97 4.16 -7.25
N GLN A 54 11.89 4.66 -6.64
CA GLN A 54 10.53 4.60 -7.18
C GLN A 54 10.09 3.16 -7.50
N LEU A 55 10.44 2.21 -6.62
CA LEU A 55 10.07 0.81 -6.76
C LEU A 55 9.09 0.41 -5.65
N ALA A 56 7.99 -0.23 -6.04
CA ALA A 56 7.04 -0.81 -5.11
C ALA A 56 6.98 -2.33 -5.28
N LYS A 57 7.06 -3.06 -4.17
CA LYS A 57 6.87 -4.51 -4.14
C LYS A 57 5.60 -4.85 -3.38
N VAL A 58 4.73 -5.61 -4.02
CA VAL A 58 3.56 -6.19 -3.36
C VAL A 58 4.05 -7.27 -2.40
N ARG A 59 3.72 -7.11 -1.12
CA ARG A 59 4.01 -8.10 -0.07
C ARG A 59 2.81 -8.97 0.25
N PHE A 60 1.61 -8.40 0.12
CA PHE A 60 0.36 -9.08 0.43
C PHE A 60 -0.79 -8.48 -0.36
N VAL A 61 -1.71 -9.35 -0.79
CA VAL A 61 -3.05 -8.98 -1.29
C VAL A 61 -4.04 -9.99 -0.71
N GLY A 62 -5.08 -9.52 -0.05
CA GLY A 62 -6.07 -10.41 0.54
C GLY A 62 -7.29 -9.68 1.07
N THR A 63 -8.27 -10.45 1.52
CA THR A 63 -9.45 -9.95 2.22
C THR A 63 -9.07 -9.35 3.57
N HIS A 64 -10.00 -8.62 4.18
CA HIS A 64 -9.80 -8.14 5.55
C HIS A 64 -9.53 -9.30 6.55
N ALA A 65 -10.27 -10.40 6.44
CA ALA A 65 -10.08 -11.55 7.32
C ALA A 65 -8.69 -12.19 7.16
N GLN A 66 -8.16 -12.27 5.93
CA GLN A 66 -6.80 -12.75 5.68
C GLN A 66 -5.74 -11.77 6.17
N TYR A 67 -6.01 -10.46 6.04
CA TYR A 67 -5.12 -9.42 6.56
C TYR A 67 -4.98 -9.50 8.07
N ASP A 68 -6.05 -9.83 8.80
CA ASP A 68 -6.03 -9.95 10.26
C ASP A 68 -5.19 -11.14 10.75
N GLN A 69 -4.81 -12.06 9.86
CA GLN A 69 -3.95 -13.21 10.16
C GLN A 69 -2.47 -12.97 9.84
N VAL A 70 -2.12 -11.80 9.29
CA VAL A 70 -0.74 -11.45 8.96
C VAL A 70 -0.29 -10.22 9.71
N ASP A 71 0.99 -10.19 10.11
CA ASP A 71 1.59 -8.98 10.63
C ASP A 71 2.10 -8.12 9.48
N ALA A 72 1.42 -7.00 9.26
CA ALA A 72 1.71 -6.10 8.16
C ALA A 72 3.10 -5.47 8.22
N GLU A 73 3.77 -5.42 9.38
CA GLU A 73 5.13 -4.91 9.50
C GLU A 73 6.20 -5.92 9.05
N THR A 74 5.87 -7.22 9.01
CA THR A 74 6.84 -8.30 8.79
C THR A 74 6.66 -9.07 7.48
N VAL A 75 5.44 -9.17 6.93
CA VAL A 75 5.17 -9.92 5.68
C VAL A 75 5.67 -9.25 4.41
#